data_AF-A0AAJ5JLN7-F1
#
_entry.id   AF-A0AAJ5JLN7-F1
#
_cell.length_a   1.000
_cell.length_b   1.000
_cell.length_c   1.000
_cell.angle_alpha   90.00
_cell.angle_beta   90.00
_cell.angle_gamma   90.00
#
_symmetry.space_group_name_H-M   'P 1'
#
loop_
_entity.id
_entity.type
_entity.pdbx_description
1 polymer ?
#
loop_
_entity_poly.entity_id
_entity_poly.type
_entity_poly.pdbx_seq_one_letter_code
_entity_poly.pdbx_strand_id
1 'polypeptide(L)' 'MTINRETITHLINEDKKEVERLENRRQEDLGNSINYIENELQLQHLLGRIEGLETLLGKI' A
#
# COMPACT_ATOMS: atom_id res chain seq x y z
N MET A 1 -8.06 -20.45 8.02
CA MET A 1 -8.58 -19.11 7.67
C MET A 1 -8.82 -19.11 6.17
N THR A 2 -10.07 -19.25 5.73
CA THR A 2 -10.40 -19.24 4.30
C THR A 2 -10.36 -17.79 3.85
N ILE A 3 -9.37 -17.43 3.05
CA ILE A 3 -9.28 -16.08 2.50
C ILE A 3 -10.41 -15.94 1.46
N ASN A 4 -11.46 -15.18 1.76
CA ASN A 4 -12.55 -14.92 0.80
C ASN A 4 -12.21 -13.69 -0.07
N ARG A 5 -12.79 -13.63 -1.28
CA ARG A 5 -12.53 -12.53 -2.23
C ARG A 5 -12.86 -11.14 -1.66
N GLU A 6 -13.89 -11.03 -0.81
CA GLU A 6 -14.28 -9.76 -0.18
C GLU A 6 -13.21 -9.25 0.79
N THR A 7 -12.60 -10.16 1.54
CA THR A 7 -11.52 -9.85 2.50
C THR A 7 -10.29 -9.35 1.77
N ILE A 8 -9.91 -10.01 0.66
CA ILE A 8 -8.79 -9.56 -0.17
C ILE A 8 -9.09 -8.18 -0.76
N THR A 9 -10.28 -7.99 -1.31
CA THR A 9 -10.72 -6.71 -1.87
C THR A 9 -10.69 -5.60 -0.81
N HIS A 10 -11.15 -5.89 0.40
CA HIS A 10 -11.11 -4.93 1.51
C HIS A 10 -9.67 -4.54 1.87
N LEU A 11 -8.76 -5.50 1.98
CA LEU A 11 -7.35 -5.25 2.26
C LEU A 11 -6.69 -4.41 1.15
N ILE A 12 -6.94 -4.74 -0.12
CA ILE A 12 -6.44 -3.95 -1.27
C ILE A 12 -6.93 -2.50 -1.17
N ASN A 13 -8.19 -2.28 -0.83
CA ASN A 13 -8.75 -0.93 -0.74
C ASN A 13 -8.16 -0.13 0.43
N GLU A 14 -7.95 -0.75 1.59
CA GLU A 14 -7.29 -0.10 2.72
C GLU A 14 -5.83 0.26 2.40
N ASP A 15 -5.12 -0.64 1.72
CA ASP A 15 -3.74 -0.39 1.28
C ASP A 15 -3.66 0.76 0.27
N LYS A 16 -4.58 0.81 -0.70
CA LYS A 16 -4.67 1.91 -1.68
C LYS A 16 -4.92 3.26 -1.01
N LYS A 17 -5.78 3.30 0.02
CA LYS A 17 -5.99 4.53 0.81
C LYS A 17 -4.74 4.96 1.57
N GLU A 18 -3.96 4.01 2.10
CA GLU A 18 -2.71 4.35 2.77
C GLU A 18 -1.65 4.84 1.79
N VAL A 19 -1.55 4.24 0.60
CA VAL A 19 -0.70 4.75 -0.47
C VAL A 19 -1.03 6.20 -0.80
N GLU A 20 -2.32 6.53 -0.99
CA GLU A 20 -2.75 7.92 -1.25
C GLU A 20 -2.33 8.88 -0.11
N ARG A 21 -2.48 8.46 1.15
CA ARG A 21 -2.03 9.27 2.31
C ARG A 21 -0.52 9.50 2.31
N LEU A 22 0.26 8.47 2.01
CA LEU A 22 1.72 8.53 1.97
C LEU A 22 2.24 9.36 0.78
N GLU A 23 1.59 9.28 -0.38
CA GLU A 23 1.92 10.12 -1.54
C GLU A 23 1.66 11.60 -1.28
N ASN A 24 0.61 11.94 -0.53
CA ASN A 24 0.36 13.30 -0.09
C ASN A 24 1.45 13.78 0.88
N ARG A 25 1.78 12.98 1.91
CA ARG A 25 2.87 13.29 2.86
C ARG A 25 4.23 13.45 2.18
N ARG A 26 4.48 12.69 1.11
CA ARG A 26 5.72 12.76 0.34
C ARG A 26 5.97 14.14 -0.25
N GLN A 27 4.90 14.85 -0.63
CA GLN A 27 4.99 16.21 -1.14
C GLN A 27 5.33 17.23 -0.03
N GLU A 28 4.94 16.94 1.20
CA GLU A 28 5.15 17.80 2.38
C GLU A 28 6.56 17.61 2.99
N ASP A 29 7.10 16.39 2.96
CA ASP A 29 8.36 16.00 3.64
C ASP A 29 9.65 16.27 2.83
N LEU A 30 9.59 17.03 1.72
CA LEU A 30 10.76 17.31 0.86
C LEU A 30 11.94 17.98 1.59
N GLY A 31 11.70 18.61 2.74
CA GLY A 31 12.72 19.23 3.58
C GLY A 31 13.44 18.29 4.55
N ASN A 32 12.96 17.05 4.74
CA ASN A 32 13.55 16.08 5.66
C ASN A 32 13.80 14.74 4.95
N SER A 33 15.06 14.52 4.55
CA SER A 33 15.48 13.35 3.78
C SER A 33 15.22 12.03 4.49
N ILE A 34 15.24 11.97 5.83
CA ILE A 34 14.96 10.74 6.58
C ILE A 34 13.48 10.39 6.47
N ASN A 35 12.59 11.36 6.75
CA ASN A 35 11.14 11.17 6.61
C ASN A 35 10.77 10.75 5.19
N TYR A 36 11.39 11.39 4.19
CA TYR A 36 11.18 11.04 2.78
C TYR A 36 11.55 9.58 2.48
N ILE A 37 12.71 9.12 2.94
CA ILE A 37 13.16 7.73 2.74
C ILE A 37 12.25 6.75 3.45
N GLU A 38 11.85 7.02 4.70
CA GLU A 38 10.93 6.16 5.44
C GLU A 38 9.56 6.06 4.75
N ASN A 39 9.07 7.17 4.22
CA ASN A 39 7.84 7.22 3.44
C ASN A 39 7.95 6.38 2.16
N GLU A 40 9.04 6.51 1.40
CA GLU A 40 9.29 5.70 0.20
C GLU A 40 9.35 4.20 0.50
N LEU A 41 9.99 3.79 1.60
CA LEU A 41 10.02 2.38 2.01
C LEU A 41 8.62 1.85 2.33
N GLN A 42 7.79 2.65 2.99
CA GLN A 42 6.40 2.29 3.30
C GLN A 42 5.55 2.17 2.02
N LEU A 43 5.72 3.11 1.08
CA LEU A 43 5.07 3.06 -0.23
C LEU A 43 5.43 1.77 -0.98
N GLN A 44 6.72 1.44 -1.10
CA GLN A 44 7.17 0.23 -1.78
C GLN A 44 6.59 -1.05 -1.15
N HIS A 45 6.55 -1.12 0.18
CA HIS A 45 5.97 -2.26 0.89
C HIS A 45 4.47 -2.42 0.60
N LEU A 46 3.70 -1.31 0.64
CA LEU A 46 2.27 -1.34 0.37
C LEU A 46 1.96 -1.71 -1.08
N LEU A 47 2.71 -1.17 -2.04
CA LEU A 47 2.56 -1.50 -3.46
C LEU A 47 2.83 -2.99 -3.71
N GLY A 48 3.88 -3.55 -3.13
CA GLY A 48 4.17 -4.98 -3.23
C GLY A 48 3.08 -5.85 -2.59
N ARG A 49 2.49 -5.41 -1.47
CA ARG A 49 1.37 -6.11 -0.84
C ARG A 49 0.11 -6.08 -1.71
N ILE A 50 -0.22 -4.93 -2.29
CA ILE A 50 -1.34 -4.77 -3.23
C ILE A 50 -1.15 -5.71 -4.43
N GLU A 51 0.02 -5.71 -5.05
CA GLU A 51 0.32 -6.58 -6.21
C GLU A 51 0.15 -8.06 -5.86
N GLY A 52 0.65 -8.48 -4.69
CA GLY A 52 0.50 -9.85 -4.20
C GLY A 52 -0.97 -10.23 -3.97
N LEU A 53 -1.76 -9.32 -3.38
CA LEU A 53 -3.18 -9.52 -3.13
C LEU A 53 -4.01 -9.53 -4.42
N GLU A 54 -3.73 -8.64 -5.38
CA GLU A 54 -4.37 -8.62 -6.69
C GLU A 54 -4.05 -9.89 -7.49
N THR A 55 -2.81 -10.36 -7.42
CA THR A 55 -2.40 -11.65 -8.01
C THR A 55 -3.16 -12.82 -7.38
N LEU A 56 -3.33 -12.82 -6.06
CA LEU A 56 -4.10 -13.86 -5.36
C LEU A 56 -5.59 -13.79 -5.76
N LEU A 57 -6.17 -12.60 -5.83
CA LEU A 57 -7.56 -12.38 -6.21
C LEU A 57 -7.86 -12.90 -7.62
N GLY A 58 -6.93 -12.73 -8.56
CA GLY A 58 -7.05 -13.27 -9.92
C GLY A 58 -6.94 -14.79 -10.04
N LYS A 59 -6.46 -15.48 -9.00
CA LYS A 59 -6.29 -16.95 -8.96
C LYS A 59 -7.42 -17.69 -8.24
N ILE A 60 -8.27 -16.98 -7.50
CA ILE A 60 -9.44 -17.50 -6.77
C ILE A 60 -10.68 -17.24 -7.61
#